data_AF-A0A959I719-F1
#
_entry.id   AF-A0A959I719-F1
#
_cell.length_a   1.000
_cell.length_b   1.000
_cell.length_c   1.000
_cell.angle_alpha   90.00
_cell.angle_beta   90.00
_cell.angle_gamma   90.00
#
_symmetry.space_group_name_H-M   'P 1'
#
loop_
_entity.id
_entity.type
_entity.pdbx_description
1 polymer ?
#
loop_
_entity_poly.entity_id
_entity_poly.type
_entity_poly.pdbx_seq_one_letter_code
_entity_poly.pdbx_strand_id
1 'polypeptide(L)'
;SVSTGEDILLLRDVDAAGLATYFGDCYAEFEHLAESDGVNFNGDDPFELYNGNIVIETYGDVEVSGGGLEWEYTGSWAYKLAGVWEYGKVDCAIDAATLQEADCVYPFCTPLQLQGILAILWDGSGTNGGKAVHLRANRDIDDLSIYSLGVANNGGGTDGIEYTFPVMAVAAGDHILLARETATLAGYFGSCFDQYDLVIESDAMNQNGDDAIELFDGMDVIETYGNADVDGSGELWDYTGSWAYKAGGVWTYG
;
A
#
# COMPACT_ATOMS: atom_id res chain seq x y z
N SER A 1 -2.14 21.10 20.89
CA SER A 1 -3.40 20.94 20.15
C SER A 1 -3.04 20.35 18.82
N VAL A 2 -3.85 19.45 18.30
CA VAL A 2 -3.64 18.77 17.02
C VAL A 2 -4.70 19.27 16.04
N SER A 3 -4.30 19.55 14.80
CA SER A 3 -5.19 19.99 13.72
C SER A 3 -5.79 18.78 13.00
N THR A 4 -6.90 18.98 12.28
CA THR A 4 -7.43 17.93 11.40
C THR A 4 -6.39 17.59 10.33
N GLY A 5 -6.12 16.29 10.16
CA GLY A 5 -5.14 15.78 9.19
C GLY A 5 -3.71 15.66 9.71
N GLU A 6 -3.42 16.09 10.94
CA GLU A 6 -2.12 15.82 11.57
C GLU A 6 -2.10 14.42 12.19
N ASP A 7 -0.95 13.75 12.06
CA ASP A 7 -0.75 12.38 12.54
C ASP A 7 -0.07 12.36 13.92
N ILE A 8 -0.54 11.44 14.75
CA ILE A 8 -0.04 11.25 16.12
C ILE A 8 0.47 9.82 16.24
N LEU A 9 1.76 9.69 16.54
CA LEU A 9 2.35 8.42 16.97
C LEU A 9 2.45 8.40 18.49
N LEU A 10 1.67 7.50 19.12
CA LEU A 10 1.83 7.16 20.53
C LEU A 10 2.83 6.02 20.64
N LEU A 11 3.89 6.24 21.41
CA LEU A 11 4.95 5.25 21.61
C LEU A 11 5.30 5.08 23.07
N ARG A 12 5.86 3.91 23.37
CA ARG A 12 6.52 3.67 24.64
C ARG A 12 7.83 4.45 24.71
N ASP A 13 8.04 5.18 25.81
CA ASP A 13 9.28 5.92 26.12
C ASP A 13 10.54 5.09 25.78
N VAL A 14 10.56 3.84 26.25
CA VAL A 14 11.75 2.98 26.18
C VAL A 14 12.07 2.55 24.75
N ASP A 15 11.09 2.66 23.85
CA ASP A 15 11.18 2.18 22.47
C ASP A 15 11.37 3.33 21.47
N ALA A 16 11.39 4.59 21.92
CA ALA A 16 11.47 5.77 21.05
C ALA A 16 12.69 5.76 20.11
N ALA A 17 13.87 5.46 20.65
CA ALA A 17 15.09 5.37 19.84
C ALA A 17 15.08 4.18 18.87
N GLY A 18 14.45 3.07 19.27
CA GLY A 18 14.29 1.88 18.43
C GLY A 18 13.35 2.15 17.26
N LEU A 19 12.20 2.78 17.53
CA LEU A 19 11.21 3.16 16.51
C LEU A 19 11.77 4.19 15.52
N ALA A 20 12.51 5.19 15.99
CA ALA A 20 13.18 6.14 15.10
C ALA A 20 14.19 5.44 14.15
N THR A 21 14.88 4.41 14.63
CA THR A 21 15.77 3.61 13.80
C THR A 21 14.99 2.74 12.81
N TYR A 22 13.93 2.08 13.27
CA TYR A 22 13.10 1.19 12.46
C TYR A 22 12.37 1.93 11.33
N PHE A 23 11.72 3.05 11.65
CA PHE A 23 10.99 3.87 10.67
C PHE A 23 11.89 4.72 9.77
N GLY A 24 13.14 4.97 10.18
CA GLY A 24 14.08 5.78 9.40
C GLY A 24 13.52 7.18 9.11
N ASP A 25 13.61 7.61 7.85
CA ASP A 25 13.15 8.94 7.42
C ASP A 25 11.64 9.15 7.61
N CYS A 26 10.84 8.08 7.52
CA CYS A 26 9.39 8.15 7.77
C CYS A 26 9.07 8.59 9.21
N TYR A 27 9.98 8.37 10.17
CA TYR A 27 9.74 8.78 11.55
C TYR A 27 9.51 10.30 11.69
N ALA A 28 10.10 11.10 10.80
CA ALA A 28 9.93 12.56 10.78
C ALA A 28 8.60 13.01 10.16
N GLU A 29 7.84 12.10 9.54
CA GLU A 29 6.55 12.38 8.93
C GLU A 29 5.41 12.43 9.94
N PHE A 30 5.58 11.86 11.14
CA PHE A 30 4.59 12.01 12.21
C PHE A 30 4.69 13.41 12.82
N GLU A 31 3.63 14.22 12.75
CA GLU A 31 3.66 15.60 13.27
C GLU A 31 3.73 15.64 14.80
N HIS A 32 3.16 14.65 15.48
CA HIS A 32 3.15 14.58 16.94
C HIS A 32 3.64 13.22 17.44
N LEU A 33 4.68 13.27 18.28
CA LEU A 33 5.19 12.12 19.03
C LEU A 33 4.73 12.22 20.48
N ALA A 34 3.96 11.23 20.94
CA ALA A 34 3.53 11.12 22.31
C ALA A 34 4.23 9.93 22.98
N GLU A 35 5.21 10.20 23.83
CA GLU A 35 5.89 9.17 24.61
C GLU A 35 5.14 8.91 25.93
N SER A 36 4.98 7.63 26.29
CA SER A 36 4.31 7.21 27.51
C SER A 36 4.97 5.96 28.10
N ASP A 37 5.11 5.93 29.42
CA ASP A 37 5.53 4.74 30.18
C ASP A 37 4.33 3.84 30.56
N GLY A 38 3.10 4.34 30.37
CA GLY A 38 1.86 3.63 30.68
C GLY A 38 1.33 2.75 29.53
N VAL A 39 1.93 2.85 28.35
CA VAL A 39 1.58 2.00 27.20
C VAL A 39 2.31 0.67 27.37
N ASN A 40 1.59 -0.45 27.41
CA ASN A 40 2.20 -1.77 27.64
C ASN A 40 1.65 -2.88 26.75
N PHE A 41 1.13 -2.52 25.57
CA PHE A 41 0.56 -3.46 24.61
C PHE A 41 1.61 -4.42 24.04
N ASN A 42 1.20 -5.65 23.77
CA ASN A 42 2.08 -6.73 23.30
C ASN A 42 1.73 -7.26 21.88
N GLY A 43 0.72 -6.70 21.22
CA GLY A 43 0.22 -7.18 19.92
C GLY A 43 -1.08 -7.97 19.95
N ASP A 44 -1.50 -8.46 21.12
CA ASP A 44 -2.76 -9.17 21.32
C ASP A 44 -3.77 -8.42 22.21
N ASP A 45 -3.43 -7.19 22.60
CA ASP A 45 -4.26 -6.31 23.41
C ASP A 45 -5.15 -5.41 22.54
N PRO A 46 -6.45 -5.26 22.85
CA PRO A 46 -7.33 -4.29 22.21
C PRO A 46 -6.99 -2.87 22.67
N PHE A 47 -7.40 -1.85 21.91
CA PHE A 47 -7.25 -0.46 22.32
C PHE A 47 -8.55 0.33 22.24
N GLU A 48 -8.61 1.37 23.06
CA GLU A 48 -9.67 2.38 23.04
C GLU A 48 -9.06 3.78 23.09
N LEU A 49 -9.50 4.66 22.19
CA LEU A 49 -9.19 6.08 22.25
C LEU A 49 -10.31 6.81 22.97
N TYR A 50 -9.94 7.69 23.91
CA TYR A 50 -10.88 8.44 24.73
C TYR A 50 -10.84 9.94 24.45
N ASN A 51 -12.01 10.58 24.39
CA ASN A 51 -12.16 12.02 24.56
C ASN A 51 -12.74 12.31 25.95
N GLY A 52 -11.85 12.61 26.90
CA GLY A 52 -12.20 12.68 28.32
C GLY A 52 -12.60 11.31 28.84
N ASN A 53 -13.89 11.11 29.13
CA ASN A 53 -14.43 9.84 29.64
C ASN A 53 -15.28 9.07 28.62
N ILE A 54 -15.25 9.49 27.35
CA ILE A 54 -16.04 8.90 26.26
C ILE A 54 -15.09 8.15 25.34
N VAL A 55 -15.35 6.87 25.10
CA VAL A 55 -14.68 6.08 24.06
C VAL A 55 -15.13 6.63 22.70
N ILE A 56 -14.16 6.98 21.85
CA ILE A 56 -14.39 7.51 20.50
C ILE A 56 -13.84 6.60 19.40
N GLU A 57 -12.99 5.64 19.74
CA GLU A 57 -12.47 4.62 18.83
C GLU A 57 -12.17 3.34 19.62
N THR A 58 -12.35 2.20 18.97
CA THR A 58 -11.96 0.89 19.51
C THR A 58 -11.37 0.05 18.38
N TYR A 59 -10.35 -0.73 18.71
CA TYR A 59 -9.84 -1.80 17.85
C TYR A 59 -9.63 -3.05 18.67
N GLY A 60 -9.95 -4.17 18.05
CA GLY A 60 -10.14 -5.44 18.74
C GLY A 60 -11.40 -5.44 19.60
N ASP A 61 -11.49 -6.45 20.46
CA ASP A 61 -12.60 -6.64 21.39
C ASP A 61 -12.07 -6.53 22.82
N VAL A 62 -12.54 -5.52 23.55
CA VAL A 62 -12.07 -5.16 24.90
C VAL A 62 -12.33 -6.24 25.96
N GLU A 63 -13.17 -7.22 25.65
CA GLU A 63 -13.53 -8.29 26.59
C GLU A 63 -12.70 -9.58 26.40
N VAL A 64 -11.83 -9.65 25.39
CA VAL A 64 -11.03 -10.84 25.09
C VAL A 64 -9.59 -10.51 24.70
N SER A 65 -8.67 -11.44 24.96
CA SER A 65 -7.31 -11.37 24.40
C SER A 65 -7.35 -11.79 22.92
N GLY A 66 -6.59 -11.07 22.11
CA GLY A 66 -6.57 -11.16 20.65
C GLY A 66 -5.78 -12.30 20.06
N GLY A 67 -5.03 -13.06 20.86
CA GLY A 67 -4.15 -14.10 20.35
C GLY A 67 -4.90 -15.12 19.47
N GLY A 68 -4.49 -15.22 18.21
CA GLY A 68 -5.11 -16.06 17.17
C GLY A 68 -6.40 -15.50 16.57
N LEU A 69 -6.81 -14.29 16.92
CA LEU A 69 -7.94 -13.58 16.32
C LEU A 69 -7.45 -12.71 15.15
N GLU A 70 -8.39 -12.35 14.27
CA GLU A 70 -8.09 -11.60 13.06
C GLU A 70 -7.47 -10.22 13.30
N TRP A 71 -7.73 -9.62 14.46
CA TRP A 71 -7.21 -8.31 14.85
C TRP A 71 -5.87 -8.38 15.60
N GLU A 72 -5.26 -9.56 15.73
CA GLU A 72 -3.92 -9.69 16.31
C GLU A 72 -2.87 -8.98 15.43
N TYR A 73 -2.03 -8.16 16.06
CA TYR A 73 -0.95 -7.39 15.40
C TYR A 73 0.43 -7.66 16.03
N THR A 74 0.58 -8.79 16.73
CA THR A 74 1.88 -9.26 17.24
C THR A 74 2.92 -9.33 16.13
N GLY A 75 4.08 -8.69 16.34
CA GLY A 75 5.16 -8.63 15.33
C GLY A 75 4.75 -7.95 14.02
N SER A 76 3.76 -7.04 14.09
CA SER A 76 3.08 -6.46 12.93
C SER A 76 2.50 -5.07 13.28
N TRP A 77 1.47 -4.63 12.55
CA TRP A 77 0.79 -3.35 12.74
C TRP A 77 -0.72 -3.44 12.53
N ALA A 78 -1.43 -2.50 13.15
CA ALA A 78 -2.80 -2.14 12.84
C ALA A 78 -2.84 -0.66 12.42
N TYR A 79 -3.61 -0.34 11.39
CA TYR A 79 -3.68 1.00 10.80
C TYR A 79 -5.11 1.32 10.35
N LYS A 80 -5.60 2.53 10.64
CA LYS A 80 -6.93 2.96 10.21
C LYS A 80 -6.82 3.89 9.01
N LEU A 81 -7.25 3.40 7.86
CA LEU A 81 -7.30 4.15 6.61
C LEU A 81 -8.75 4.47 6.26
N ALA A 82 -9.06 5.76 6.01
CA ALA A 82 -10.39 6.20 5.59
C ALA A 82 -11.56 5.64 6.45
N GLY A 83 -11.33 5.45 7.76
CA GLY A 83 -12.34 4.93 8.67
C GLY A 83 -12.38 3.40 8.81
N VAL A 84 -11.56 2.66 8.07
CA VAL A 84 -11.50 1.20 8.08
C VAL A 84 -10.18 0.72 8.68
N TRP A 85 -10.23 -0.26 9.56
CA TRP A 85 -9.04 -0.88 10.13
C TRP A 85 -8.44 -1.91 9.17
N GLU A 86 -7.15 -1.78 8.95
CA GLU A 86 -6.30 -2.71 8.24
C GLU A 86 -5.20 -3.22 9.18
N TYR A 87 -4.67 -4.39 8.88
CA TYR A 87 -3.66 -5.03 9.71
C TYR A 87 -2.69 -5.81 8.84
N GLY A 88 -1.43 -5.83 9.26
CA GLY A 88 -0.45 -6.75 8.73
C GLY A 88 -0.72 -8.16 9.24
N LYS A 89 -0.12 -9.16 8.61
CA LYS A 89 -0.15 -10.53 9.14
C LYS A 89 0.67 -10.59 10.44
N VAL A 90 0.32 -11.49 11.35
CA VAL A 90 1.14 -11.77 12.54
C VAL A 90 2.59 -12.08 12.10
N ASP A 91 3.54 -11.50 12.82
CA ASP A 91 4.99 -11.64 12.61
C ASP A 91 5.54 -11.17 11.26
N CYS A 92 4.79 -10.43 10.43
CA CYS A 92 5.31 -9.99 9.13
C CYS A 92 6.44 -8.94 9.21
N ALA A 93 6.65 -8.32 10.37
CA ALA A 93 7.79 -7.46 10.65
C ALA A 93 8.83 -8.13 11.57
N ILE A 94 8.66 -9.42 11.89
CA ILE A 94 9.62 -10.14 12.73
C ILE A 94 10.98 -10.18 12.03
N ASP A 95 12.05 -10.02 12.81
CA ASP A 95 13.44 -9.99 12.36
C ASP A 95 13.83 -8.83 11.42
N ALA A 96 12.89 -7.97 10.99
CA ALA A 96 13.20 -6.78 10.22
C ALA A 96 13.88 -5.73 11.10
N ALA A 97 15.08 -5.28 10.71
CA ALA A 97 15.78 -4.22 11.43
C ALA A 97 15.29 -2.82 11.02
N THR A 98 14.74 -2.71 9.82
CA THR A 98 14.16 -1.49 9.26
C THR A 98 12.79 -1.76 8.66
N LEU A 99 11.99 -0.71 8.47
CA LEU A 99 10.67 -0.81 7.87
C LEU A 99 10.70 -1.42 6.47
N GLN A 100 11.71 -1.08 5.66
CA GLN A 100 11.83 -1.53 4.26
C GLN A 100 12.19 -3.02 4.16
N GLU A 101 12.73 -3.62 5.22
CA GLU A 101 13.01 -5.06 5.29
C GLU A 101 11.80 -5.89 5.72
N ALA A 102 10.74 -5.26 6.24
CA ALA A 102 9.55 -5.97 6.68
C ALA A 102 8.71 -6.43 5.49
N ASP A 103 8.14 -7.64 5.60
CA ASP A 103 7.19 -8.17 4.60
C ASP A 103 5.88 -7.35 4.55
N CYS A 104 5.65 -6.51 5.57
CA CYS A 104 4.50 -5.64 5.71
C CYS A 104 4.93 -4.23 6.10
N VAL A 105 5.38 -3.46 5.12
CA VAL A 105 5.64 -2.03 5.30
C VAL A 105 4.40 -1.34 5.89
N TYR A 106 4.61 -0.52 6.92
CA TYR A 106 3.55 0.24 7.58
C TYR A 106 2.95 1.26 6.60
N PRO A 107 1.62 1.21 6.30
CA PRO A 107 1.05 1.97 5.18
C PRO A 107 1.26 3.48 5.25
N PHE A 108 1.31 4.05 6.45
CA PHE A 108 1.59 5.49 6.63
C PHE A 108 2.89 5.93 5.97
N CYS A 109 3.91 5.07 5.97
CA CYS A 109 5.23 5.35 5.42
C CYS A 109 5.34 5.13 3.91
N THR A 110 4.25 4.71 3.26
CA THR A 110 4.14 4.56 1.81
C THR A 110 2.95 5.39 1.34
N PRO A 111 3.11 6.72 1.15
CA PRO A 111 1.98 7.61 0.87
C PRO A 111 1.16 7.17 -0.34
N LEU A 112 1.83 6.63 -1.36
CA LEU A 112 1.23 5.93 -2.49
C LEU A 112 1.84 4.53 -2.58
N GLN A 113 1.01 3.53 -2.89
CA GLN A 113 1.47 2.15 -3.06
C GLN A 113 0.82 1.48 -4.27
N LEU A 114 1.47 0.43 -4.79
CA LEU A 114 0.85 -0.52 -5.71
C LEU A 114 -0.18 -1.36 -4.94
N GLN A 115 -1.36 -1.49 -5.53
CA GLN A 115 -2.49 -2.22 -4.96
C GLN A 115 -2.89 -3.42 -5.82
N GLY A 116 -2.80 -3.31 -7.14
CA GLY A 116 -3.09 -4.41 -8.05
C GLY A 116 -2.45 -4.23 -9.42
N ILE A 117 -2.10 -5.35 -10.06
CA ILE A 117 -1.45 -5.39 -11.38
C ILE A 117 -2.26 -6.32 -12.27
N LEU A 118 -2.61 -5.87 -13.48
CA LEU A 118 -3.57 -6.54 -14.34
C LEU A 118 -3.00 -6.79 -15.74
N ALA A 119 -3.15 -8.03 -16.23
CA ALA A 119 -3.02 -8.42 -17.64
C ALA A 119 -4.12 -9.45 -18.03
N ILE A 120 -5.35 -9.23 -17.55
CA ILE A 120 -6.47 -10.19 -17.46
C ILE A 120 -7.17 -10.55 -18.78
N LEU A 121 -7.04 -9.73 -19.83
CA LEU A 121 -7.76 -9.92 -21.11
C LEU A 121 -6.80 -10.09 -22.30
N TRP A 122 -5.55 -10.43 -22.01
CA TRP A 122 -4.51 -10.64 -23.01
C TRP A 122 -4.88 -11.76 -23.99
N ASP A 123 -5.25 -12.94 -23.47
CA ASP A 123 -5.70 -14.06 -24.31
C ASP A 123 -7.20 -13.96 -24.60
N GLY A 124 -7.54 -13.47 -25.80
CA GLY A 124 -8.90 -13.55 -26.33
C GLY A 124 -9.66 -12.23 -26.51
N SER A 125 -9.18 -11.09 -26.00
CA SER A 125 -9.85 -9.79 -26.28
C SER A 125 -9.55 -9.23 -27.66
N GLY A 126 -8.44 -9.64 -28.28
CA GLY A 126 -7.95 -9.06 -29.54
C GLY A 126 -7.51 -7.60 -29.41
N THR A 127 -7.39 -7.08 -28.18
CA THR A 127 -6.95 -5.72 -27.84
C THR A 127 -5.86 -5.76 -26.77
N ASN A 128 -5.18 -4.65 -26.53
CA ASN A 128 -4.28 -4.48 -25.38
C ASN A 128 -5.02 -3.98 -24.12
N GLY A 129 -6.36 -4.02 -24.10
CA GLY A 129 -7.18 -3.27 -23.14
C GLY A 129 -7.29 -3.87 -21.73
N GLY A 130 -6.85 -5.10 -21.50
CA GLY A 130 -6.90 -5.77 -20.19
C GLY A 130 -5.77 -5.41 -19.22
N LYS A 131 -5.01 -4.35 -19.52
CA LYS A 131 -3.79 -3.98 -18.80
C LYS A 131 -4.04 -2.77 -17.93
N ALA A 132 -3.64 -2.85 -16.67
CA ALA A 132 -3.72 -1.74 -15.75
C ALA A 132 -2.83 -1.94 -14.52
N VAL A 133 -2.54 -0.81 -13.87
CA VAL A 133 -1.97 -0.74 -12.54
C VAL A 133 -2.96 -0.01 -11.64
N HIS A 134 -3.34 -0.66 -10.55
CA HIS A 134 -4.15 -0.12 -9.48
C HIS A 134 -3.23 0.33 -8.35
N LEU A 135 -3.39 1.57 -7.90
CA LEU A 135 -2.69 2.17 -6.77
C LEU A 135 -3.68 2.57 -5.68
N ARG A 136 -3.18 2.72 -4.46
CA ARG A 136 -3.93 3.26 -3.33
C ARG A 136 -3.14 4.35 -2.64
N ALA A 137 -3.78 5.48 -2.35
CA ALA A 137 -3.21 6.50 -1.49
C ALA A 137 -3.39 6.08 -0.02
N ASN A 138 -2.29 5.96 0.73
CA ASN A 138 -2.33 5.71 2.18
C ASN A 138 -2.32 7.01 3.00
N ARG A 139 -2.04 8.15 2.36
CA ARG A 139 -2.15 9.49 2.95
C ARG A 139 -2.76 10.46 1.96
N ASP A 140 -3.16 11.64 2.42
CA ASP A 140 -3.47 12.75 1.53
C ASP A 140 -2.21 13.12 0.74
N ILE A 141 -2.35 13.29 -0.58
CA ILE A 141 -1.28 13.68 -1.48
C ILE A 141 -1.74 14.94 -2.20
N ASP A 142 -1.10 16.07 -1.91
CA ASP A 142 -1.45 17.37 -2.51
C ASP A 142 -1.12 17.47 -4.01
N ASP A 143 -0.06 16.78 -4.45
CA ASP A 143 0.39 16.78 -5.84
C ASP A 143 0.86 15.37 -6.24
N LEU A 144 -0.03 14.62 -6.88
CA LEU A 144 0.25 13.26 -7.35
C LEU A 144 1.34 13.23 -8.42
N SER A 145 1.65 14.35 -9.09
CA SER A 145 2.67 14.39 -10.16
C SER A 145 4.09 14.16 -9.70
N ILE A 146 4.34 14.13 -8.39
CA ILE A 146 5.63 13.68 -7.83
C ILE A 146 5.84 12.18 -8.04
N TYR A 147 4.76 11.42 -8.20
CA TYR A 147 4.82 9.97 -8.41
C TYR A 147 4.86 9.62 -9.90
N SER A 148 5.49 8.48 -10.18
CA SER A 148 5.58 7.93 -11.54
C SER A 148 5.56 6.40 -11.53
N LEU A 149 5.29 5.80 -12.68
CA LEU A 149 5.38 4.37 -12.93
C LEU A 149 6.39 4.07 -14.02
N GLY A 150 7.02 2.90 -13.92
CA GLY A 150 7.85 2.29 -14.96
C GLY A 150 7.53 0.80 -15.10
N VAL A 151 7.66 0.28 -16.32
CA VAL A 151 7.59 -1.15 -16.63
C VAL A 151 9.00 -1.63 -16.96
N ALA A 152 9.56 -2.53 -16.17
CA ALA A 152 10.86 -3.13 -16.44
C ALA A 152 10.68 -4.31 -17.39
N ASN A 153 10.91 -4.06 -18.68
CA ASN A 153 10.51 -4.98 -19.74
C ASN A 153 11.43 -6.21 -19.79
N ASN A 154 10.83 -7.41 -19.66
CA ASN A 154 11.49 -8.71 -19.85
C ASN A 154 12.80 -8.89 -19.05
N GLY A 155 12.87 -8.34 -17.83
CA GLY A 155 14.03 -8.49 -16.96
C GLY A 155 15.29 -7.74 -17.40
N GLY A 156 15.14 -6.64 -18.13
CA GLY A 156 16.26 -5.80 -18.60
C GLY A 156 16.91 -4.92 -17.52
N GLY A 157 16.37 -4.93 -16.31
CA GLY A 157 16.59 -3.90 -15.28
C GLY A 157 15.56 -2.78 -15.39
N THR A 158 15.68 -1.75 -14.55
CA THR A 158 14.80 -0.58 -14.62
C THR A 158 14.91 0.11 -15.98
N ASP A 159 13.78 0.29 -16.67
CA ASP A 159 13.67 1.09 -17.89
C ASP A 159 13.42 2.58 -17.59
N GLY A 160 13.32 2.93 -16.30
CA GLY A 160 13.04 4.26 -15.79
C GLY A 160 11.56 4.63 -15.85
N ILE A 161 11.30 5.93 -15.69
CA ILE A 161 9.95 6.48 -15.66
C ILE A 161 9.31 6.41 -17.06
N GLU A 162 8.16 5.75 -17.14
CA GLU A 162 7.34 5.67 -18.36
C GLU A 162 6.05 6.49 -18.27
N TYR A 163 5.52 6.69 -17.06
CA TYR A 163 4.33 7.50 -16.82
C TYR A 163 4.48 8.36 -15.57
N THR A 164 4.34 9.67 -15.71
CA THR A 164 4.23 10.61 -14.58
C THR A 164 2.78 11.00 -14.40
N PHE A 165 2.27 10.92 -13.17
CA PHE A 165 0.88 11.27 -12.87
C PHE A 165 0.61 12.77 -13.10
N PRO A 166 -0.65 13.17 -13.36
CA PRO A 166 -0.99 14.58 -13.54
C PRO A 166 -0.93 15.35 -12.20
N VAL A 167 -0.75 16.68 -12.29
CA VAL A 167 -0.82 17.58 -11.13
C VAL A 167 -2.24 17.60 -10.61
N MET A 168 -2.50 16.88 -9.52
CA MET A 168 -3.78 16.84 -8.83
C MET A 168 -3.61 16.27 -7.42
N ALA A 169 -4.54 16.63 -6.53
CA ALA A 169 -4.61 16.05 -5.20
C ALA A 169 -5.45 14.77 -5.19
N VAL A 170 -5.09 13.83 -4.31
CA VAL A 170 -5.88 12.64 -3.96
C VAL A 170 -5.93 12.51 -2.44
N ALA A 171 -7.04 11.97 -1.92
CA ALA A 171 -7.25 11.79 -0.49
C ALA A 171 -6.75 10.42 0.00
N ALA A 172 -6.42 10.32 1.29
CA ALA A 172 -6.13 9.05 1.93
C ALA A 172 -7.30 8.06 1.74
N GLY A 173 -6.99 6.88 1.22
CA GLY A 173 -7.96 5.84 0.88
C GLY A 173 -8.39 5.83 -0.58
N ASP A 174 -8.08 6.86 -1.37
CA ASP A 174 -8.44 6.90 -2.79
C ASP A 174 -7.79 5.74 -3.56
N HIS A 175 -8.60 5.10 -4.40
CA HIS A 175 -8.16 4.06 -5.33
C HIS A 175 -8.00 4.64 -6.74
N ILE A 176 -6.80 4.44 -7.29
CA ILE A 176 -6.40 5.01 -8.59
C ILE A 176 -6.16 3.88 -9.58
N LEU A 177 -6.80 3.91 -10.74
CA LEU A 177 -6.57 2.96 -11.83
C LEU A 177 -5.92 3.65 -13.02
N LEU A 178 -4.67 3.27 -13.32
CA LEU A 178 -4.02 3.59 -14.59
C LEU A 178 -4.24 2.45 -15.57
N ALA A 179 -5.07 2.66 -16.59
CA ALA A 179 -5.51 1.64 -17.53
C ALA A 179 -5.00 1.89 -18.94
N ARG A 180 -4.73 0.82 -19.68
CA ARG A 180 -4.41 0.91 -21.11
C ARG A 180 -5.63 1.29 -21.95
N GLU A 181 -6.78 0.69 -21.63
CA GLU A 181 -8.05 0.97 -22.29
C GLU A 181 -9.18 0.86 -21.27
N THR A 182 -9.64 2.02 -20.79
CA THR A 182 -10.63 2.11 -19.72
C THR A 182 -11.96 1.45 -20.09
N ALA A 183 -12.36 1.54 -21.36
CA ALA A 183 -13.60 0.93 -21.86
C ALA A 183 -13.59 -0.61 -21.75
N THR A 184 -12.46 -1.25 -22.03
CA THR A 184 -12.31 -2.71 -21.91
C THR A 184 -12.41 -3.15 -20.45
N LEU A 185 -11.72 -2.47 -19.53
CA LEU A 185 -11.79 -2.79 -18.10
C LEU A 185 -13.16 -2.45 -17.49
N ALA A 186 -13.79 -1.35 -17.90
CA ALA A 186 -15.16 -1.02 -17.48
C ALA A 186 -16.16 -2.10 -17.92
N GLY A 187 -16.02 -2.64 -19.14
CA GLY A 187 -16.83 -3.75 -19.61
C GLY A 187 -16.58 -5.05 -18.82
N TYR A 188 -15.34 -5.31 -18.42
CA TYR A 188 -14.97 -6.49 -17.63
C TYR A 188 -15.45 -6.42 -16.18
N PHE A 189 -15.15 -5.31 -15.48
CA PHE A 189 -15.49 -5.12 -14.07
C PHE A 189 -16.97 -4.79 -13.83
N GLY A 190 -17.68 -4.28 -14.85
CA GLY A 190 -19.05 -3.83 -14.71
C GLY A 190 -19.16 -2.73 -13.66
N SER A 191 -20.14 -2.83 -12.76
CA SER A 191 -20.36 -1.82 -11.72
C SER A 191 -19.23 -1.71 -10.70
N CYS A 192 -18.33 -2.70 -10.60
CA CYS A 192 -17.17 -2.61 -9.73
C CYS A 192 -16.16 -1.55 -10.22
N PHE A 193 -16.20 -1.19 -11.52
CA PHE A 193 -15.33 -0.15 -12.08
C PHE A 193 -15.60 1.23 -11.45
N ASP A 194 -16.82 1.47 -10.98
CA ASP A 194 -17.21 2.72 -10.32
C ASP A 194 -16.69 2.84 -8.88
N GLN A 195 -15.91 1.86 -8.39
CA GLN A 195 -15.26 1.90 -7.07
C GLN A 195 -13.89 2.59 -7.09
N TYR A 196 -13.32 2.87 -8.27
CA TYR A 196 -12.09 3.67 -8.37
C TYR A 196 -12.42 5.15 -8.29
N ASP A 197 -11.75 5.87 -7.39
CA ASP A 197 -11.91 7.31 -7.20
C ASP A 197 -11.28 8.11 -8.36
N LEU A 198 -10.21 7.57 -8.95
CA LEU A 198 -9.53 8.15 -10.10
C LEU A 198 -9.22 7.09 -11.14
N VAL A 199 -9.66 7.32 -12.38
CA VAL A 199 -9.36 6.47 -13.54
C VAL A 199 -8.63 7.29 -14.59
N ILE A 200 -7.50 6.78 -15.05
CA ILE A 200 -6.64 7.40 -16.04
C ILE A 200 -6.40 6.42 -17.18
N GLU A 201 -6.56 6.86 -18.42
CA GLU A 201 -6.19 6.08 -19.61
C GLU A 201 -4.80 6.51 -20.10
N SER A 202 -3.91 5.55 -20.35
CA SER A 202 -2.55 5.81 -20.86
C SER A 202 -1.99 4.67 -21.68
N ASP A 203 -1.28 5.01 -22.76
CA ASP A 203 -0.52 4.06 -23.58
C ASP A 203 0.76 3.54 -22.89
N ALA A 204 1.14 4.11 -21.75
CA ALA A 204 2.32 3.67 -20.99
C ALA A 204 2.14 2.25 -20.42
N MET A 205 0.90 1.83 -20.14
CA MET A 205 0.62 0.47 -19.66
C MET A 205 0.73 -0.53 -20.82
N ASN A 206 1.95 -0.96 -21.11
CA ASN A 206 2.31 -1.85 -22.22
C ASN A 206 2.71 -3.27 -21.77
N GLN A 207 2.87 -3.51 -20.46
CA GLN A 207 3.29 -4.76 -19.84
C GLN A 207 2.49 -5.97 -20.33
N ASN A 208 3.10 -7.14 -20.53
CA ASN A 208 2.44 -8.32 -21.09
C ASN A 208 2.16 -9.45 -20.09
N GLY A 209 2.34 -9.20 -18.79
CA GLY A 209 1.99 -10.16 -17.74
C GLY A 209 3.19 -10.75 -17.01
N ASP A 210 4.39 -10.53 -17.51
CA ASP A 210 5.65 -11.04 -16.98
C ASP A 210 6.69 -9.94 -16.77
N ASP A 211 6.29 -8.67 -16.88
CA ASP A 211 7.14 -7.52 -16.61
C ASP A 211 6.96 -7.01 -15.18
N ALA A 212 8.06 -6.63 -14.54
CA ALA A 212 8.00 -6.00 -13.22
C ALA A 212 7.48 -4.56 -13.34
N ILE A 213 6.77 -4.10 -12.32
CA ILE A 213 6.19 -2.76 -12.24
C ILE A 213 6.85 -1.99 -11.12
N GLU A 214 7.37 -0.81 -11.42
CA GLU A 214 8.07 0.06 -10.48
C GLU A 214 7.26 1.32 -10.22
N LEU A 215 7.10 1.69 -8.95
CA LEU A 215 6.54 2.95 -8.48
C LEU A 215 7.68 3.86 -8.01
N PHE A 216 7.66 5.11 -8.45
CA PHE A 216 8.69 6.11 -8.16
C PHE A 216 8.12 7.28 -7.37
N ASP A 217 8.94 7.84 -6.47
CA ASP A 217 8.79 9.18 -5.90
C ASP A 217 9.96 10.05 -6.40
N GLY A 218 9.64 11.04 -7.23
CA GLY A 218 10.65 11.79 -7.98
C GLY A 218 11.43 10.88 -8.93
N MET A 219 12.64 10.47 -8.53
CA MET A 219 13.51 9.57 -9.31
C MET A 219 13.83 8.27 -8.58
N ASP A 220 13.39 8.12 -7.32
CA ASP A 220 13.71 6.97 -6.49
C ASP A 220 12.61 5.92 -6.62
N VAL A 221 12.99 4.66 -6.84
CA VAL A 221 12.05 3.53 -6.81
C VAL A 221 11.65 3.29 -5.36
N ILE A 222 10.37 3.46 -5.06
CA ILE A 222 9.80 3.27 -3.72
C ILE A 222 9.08 1.92 -3.57
N GLU A 223 8.69 1.30 -4.68
CA GLU A 223 8.07 -0.02 -4.66
C GLU A 223 8.26 -0.76 -6.00
N THR A 224 8.45 -2.07 -5.96
CA THR A 224 8.47 -2.94 -7.14
C THR A 224 7.55 -4.14 -6.94
N TYR A 225 6.68 -4.40 -7.91
CA TYR A 225 6.03 -5.70 -8.07
C TYR A 225 6.83 -6.54 -9.07
N GLY A 226 7.29 -7.73 -8.63
CA GLY A 226 8.17 -8.60 -9.42
C GLY A 226 9.65 -8.29 -9.20
N ASN A 227 10.48 -8.59 -10.18
CA ASN A 227 11.91 -8.31 -10.16
C ASN A 227 12.33 -7.66 -11.48
N ALA A 228 12.85 -6.43 -11.43
CA ALA A 228 13.22 -5.67 -12.62
C ALA A 228 14.32 -6.34 -13.48
N ASP A 229 15.16 -7.18 -12.89
CA ASP A 229 16.27 -7.87 -13.56
C ASP A 229 15.93 -9.29 -14.04
N VAL A 230 14.67 -9.71 -13.90
CA VAL A 230 14.22 -11.08 -14.23
C VAL A 230 12.96 -11.03 -15.10
N ASP A 231 12.98 -11.78 -16.19
CA ASP A 231 11.77 -12.07 -16.97
C ASP A 231 10.83 -12.93 -16.12
N GLY A 232 9.62 -12.43 -15.87
CA GLY A 232 8.64 -13.05 -14.98
C GLY A 232 7.96 -14.28 -15.54
N SER A 233 8.20 -14.66 -16.80
CA SER A 233 7.56 -15.81 -17.44
C SER A 233 7.75 -17.10 -16.62
N GLY A 234 6.67 -17.59 -16.00
CA GLY A 234 6.68 -18.78 -15.14
C GLY A 234 7.21 -18.57 -13.71
N GLU A 235 7.53 -17.34 -13.34
CA GLU A 235 7.84 -16.96 -11.95
C GLU A 235 6.56 -16.82 -11.10
N LEU A 236 6.71 -16.78 -9.78
CA LEU A 236 5.58 -16.66 -8.85
C LEU A 236 4.75 -15.37 -9.04
N TRP A 237 5.35 -14.36 -9.65
CA TRP A 237 4.74 -13.05 -9.87
C TRP A 237 4.23 -12.88 -11.31
N ASP A 238 4.25 -13.93 -12.16
CA ASP A 238 3.60 -13.94 -13.48
C ASP A 238 2.09 -13.71 -13.34
N TYR A 239 1.56 -12.72 -14.06
CA TYR A 239 0.16 -12.32 -14.11
C TYR A 239 -0.40 -12.34 -15.54
N THR A 240 0.22 -13.08 -16.45
CA THR A 240 -0.24 -13.23 -17.85
C THR A 240 -1.64 -13.82 -17.92
N GLY A 241 -2.58 -13.07 -18.50
CA GLY A 241 -3.99 -13.47 -18.55
C GLY A 241 -4.68 -13.42 -17.18
N SER A 242 -4.05 -12.83 -16.17
CA SER A 242 -4.50 -12.81 -14.79
C SER A 242 -4.19 -11.47 -14.11
N TRP A 243 -4.19 -11.49 -12.77
CA TRP A 243 -4.01 -10.34 -11.89
C TRP A 243 -3.18 -10.71 -10.67
N ALA A 244 -2.56 -9.69 -10.09
CA ALA A 244 -2.02 -9.70 -8.75
C ALA A 244 -2.67 -8.59 -7.93
N TYR A 245 -2.92 -8.83 -6.65
CA TYR A 245 -3.52 -7.87 -5.73
C TYR A 245 -2.85 -7.93 -4.36
N LYS A 246 -2.48 -6.77 -3.81
CA LYS A 246 -1.83 -6.63 -2.51
C LYS A 246 -2.87 -6.42 -1.42
N ALA A 247 -2.87 -7.25 -0.38
CA ALA A 247 -3.71 -7.06 0.80
C ALA A 247 -2.88 -7.28 2.08
N GLY A 248 -2.92 -6.32 3.01
CA GLY A 248 -2.12 -6.39 4.25
C GLY A 248 -0.61 -6.51 3.99
N GLY A 249 -0.11 -5.82 2.96
CA GLY A 249 1.29 -5.87 2.52
C GLY A 249 1.64 -7.08 1.64
N VAL A 250 0.78 -8.10 1.56
CA VAL A 250 1.09 -9.36 0.88
C VAL A 250 0.38 -9.47 -0.47
N TRP A 251 1.12 -9.89 -1.50
CA TRP A 251 0.57 -10.17 -2.82
C TRP A 251 -0.20 -11.48 -2.86
N THR A 252 -1.34 -11.44 -3.53
CA THR A 252 -2.20 -12.58 -3.88
C THR A 252 -2.41 -12.59 -5.38
N TYR A 253 -2.57 -13.77 -5.97
CA TYR A 253 -2.56 -13.97 -7.41
C TYR A 253 -3.82 -14.73 -7.86
N GLY A 254 -4.30 -14.41 -9.06
CA GLY A 254 -5.50 -14.98 -9.68
C GLY A 254 -5.26 -16.12 -10.65
#